data_AF-A0A0G1RYM2-F1
#
_entry.id   AF-A0A0G1RYM2-F1
#
_cell.length_a   1.000
_cell.length_b   1.000
_cell.length_c   1.000
_cell.angle_alpha   90.00
_cell.angle_beta   90.00
_cell.angle_gamma   90.00
#
_symmetry.space_group_name_H-M   'P 1'
#
loop_
_entity.id
_entity.type
_entity.pdbx_description
1 polymer ?
#
loop_
_entity_poly.entity_id
_entity_poly.type
_entity_poly.pdbx_seq_one_letter_code
_entity_poly.pdbx_strand_id
1 'polypeptide(L)' 'MYKHAPENYKCPICLGVLGIESDDTLLKQADLVYKDDLVSVFINSFWIDTAEGSAIVVTNGHYENLYEIPQRAL' A
#
# COMPACT_ATOMS: atom_id res chain seq x y z
N MET A 1 1.43 14.57 -14.86
CA MET A 1 0.67 14.89 -13.64
C MET A 1 1.63 15.42 -12.58
N TYR A 2 1.18 16.20 -11.60
CA TYR A 2 2.04 16.65 -10.50
C TYR A 2 2.25 15.48 -9.53
N LYS A 3 3.50 15.20 -9.17
CA LYS A 3 3.84 14.24 -8.10
C LYS A 3 3.99 15.00 -6.80
N HIS A 4 3.25 14.57 -5.79
CA HIS A 4 3.35 15.10 -4.43
C HIS A 4 4.51 14.47 -3.67
N ALA A 5 4.88 13.22 -4.01
CA ALA A 5 5.99 12.55 -3.36
C ALA A 5 7.34 13.14 -3.81
N PRO A 6 8.25 13.48 -2.87
CA PRO A 6 9.64 13.79 -3.18
C PRO A 6 10.36 12.64 -3.90
N GLU A 7 11.43 12.92 -4.64
CA GLU A 7 12.20 11.89 -5.38
C GLU A 7 12.67 10.72 -4.51
N ASN A 8 12.99 10.97 -3.24
CA ASN A 8 13.52 9.98 -2.31
C ASN A 8 12.48 9.49 -1.29
N TYR A 9 11.20 9.70 -1.56
CA TYR A 9 10.13 9.25 -0.67
C TYR A 9 10.06 7.72 -0.64
N LYS A 10 10.27 7.15 0.55
CA LYS A 10 10.03 5.73 0.81
C LYS A 10 8.56 5.54 1.12
N CYS A 11 7.81 5.02 0.16
CA CYS A 11 6.40 4.71 0.37
C CYS A 11 6.26 3.50 1.32
N PRO A 12 5.63 3.66 2.50
CA PRO A 12 5.45 2.57 3.47
C PRO A 12 4.68 1.39 2.86
N ILE A 13 3.64 1.69 2.08
CA ILE A 13 2.82 0.68 1.40
C ILE A 13 3.63 -0.10 0.37
N CYS A 14 4.50 0.55 -0.41
CA CYS A 14 5.34 -0.15 -1.38
C CYS A 14 6.30 -1.14 -0.70
N LEU A 15 6.88 -0.78 0.44
CA LEU A 15 7.71 -1.70 1.21
C LEU A 15 6.89 -2.91 1.69
N GLY A 16 5.66 -2.68 2.16
CA GLY A 16 4.74 -3.74 2.58
C GLY A 16 4.37 -4.68 1.43
N VAL A 17 4.05 -4.12 0.25
CA VAL A 17 3.81 -4.88 -0.99
C VAL A 17 5.03 -5.71 -1.39
N LEU A 18 6.25 -5.17 -1.22
CA LEU A 18 7.51 -5.86 -1.52
C LEU A 18 7.89 -6.92 -0.47
N GLY A 19 7.15 -7.03 0.63
CA GLY A 19 7.46 -7.97 1.69
C GLY A 19 8.54 -7.49 2.67
N ILE A 20 8.93 -6.21 2.60
CA ILE A 20 9.99 -5.65 3.41
C ILE A 20 9.38 -5.16 4.72
N GLU A 21 9.77 -5.73 5.86
CA GLU A 21 9.41 -5.20 7.18
C GLU A 21 10.51 -4.26 7.69
N SER A 22 10.12 -3.06 8.08
CA SER A 22 10.99 -2.05 8.66
C SER A 22 10.17 -0.99 9.39
N ASP A 23 10.84 -0.16 10.18
CA ASP A 23 10.22 1.01 10.81
C ASP A 23 9.65 2.01 9.79
N ASP A 24 10.13 1.98 8.53
CA ASP A 24 9.61 2.79 7.42
C ASP A 24 8.32 2.21 6.81
N THR A 25 8.09 0.90 6.93
CA THR A 25 7.00 0.18 6.24
C THR A 25 5.68 0.34 6.97
N LEU A 26 5.76 0.33 8.30
CA LEU A 26 4.64 0.55 9.22
C LEU A 26 3.49 -0.49 9.07
N LEU A 27 3.66 -1.47 8.18
CA LEU A 27 2.85 -2.67 8.01
C LEU A 27 3.73 -3.89 8.30
N LYS A 28 3.10 -4.98 8.76
CA LYS A 28 3.72 -6.29 8.92
C LYS A 28 3.21 -7.24 7.84
N GLN A 29 3.98 -8.25 7.50
CA GLN A 29 3.52 -9.33 6.61
C GLN A 29 2.35 -10.11 7.20
N ALA A 30 2.24 -10.14 8.54
CA ALA A 30 1.08 -10.69 9.22
C ALA A 30 -0.23 -9.91 8.93
N ASP A 31 -0.12 -8.66 8.48
CA ASP A 31 -1.29 -7.84 8.12
C ASP A 31 -1.79 -8.14 6.70
N LEU A 32 -0.98 -8.79 5.85
CA LEU A 32 -1.33 -9.13 4.47
C LEU A 32 -2.30 -10.32 4.43
N VAL A 33 -3.56 -10.05 4.07
CA VAL A 33 -4.63 -11.07 4.03
C VAL A 33 -4.95 -11.57 2.63
N TYR A 34 -4.55 -10.82 1.60
CA TYR A 34 -4.70 -11.24 0.21
C TYR A 34 -3.63 -10.59 -0.67
N LYS A 35 -3.14 -11.31 -1.67
CA LYS A 35 -2.27 -10.77 -2.72
C LYS A 35 -2.41 -11.58 -4.00
N ASP A 36 -2.51 -10.88 -5.12
CA ASP A 36 -2.36 -11.43 -6.46
C ASP A 36 -1.38 -10.57 -7.28
N ASP A 37 -1.39 -10.75 -8.60
CA ASP A 37 -0.51 -10.01 -9.52
C ASP A 37 -0.79 -8.50 -9.57
N LEU A 38 -2.01 -8.07 -9.21
CA LEU A 38 -2.50 -6.71 -9.38
C LEU A 38 -2.60 -5.95 -8.06
N VAL A 39 -3.07 -6.61 -7.01
CA VAL A 39 -3.42 -5.96 -5.73
C VAL A 39 -2.89 -6.72 -4.51
N SER A 40 -2.74 -5.97 -3.42
CA SER A 40 -2.49 -6.48 -2.08
C SER A 40 -3.54 -5.91 -1.13
N VAL A 41 -3.98 -6.71 -0.16
CA VAL A 41 -4.95 -6.30 0.86
C VAL A 41 -4.34 -6.49 2.24
N PHE A 42 -4.29 -5.40 3.00
CA PHE A 42 -3.76 -5.39 4.36
C PHE A 42 -4.88 -5.09 5.36
N ILE A 43 -4.82 -5.71 6.53
CA ILE A 43 -5.55 -5.20 7.70
C ILE A 43 -4.82 -3.96 8.20
N ASN A 44 -5.58 -2.89 8.45
CA ASN A 44 -5.04 -1.62 8.91
C ASN A 44 -4.51 -1.74 10.34
N SER A 45 -3.20 -1.92 10.45
CA SER A 45 -2.50 -2.05 11.74
C SER A 45 -1.83 -0.76 12.21
N PHE A 46 -1.90 0.34 11.44
CA PHE A 46 -1.05 1.51 11.68
C PHE A 46 -1.65 2.89 11.40
N TRP A 47 -2.79 3.04 10.73
CA TRP A 47 -3.25 4.38 10.30
C TRP A 47 -4.42 4.98 11.07
N ILE A 48 -5.27 4.18 11.71
CA ILE A 48 -6.51 4.69 12.29
C ILE A 48 -6.93 3.79 13.46
N ASP A 49 -6.59 4.19 14.68
CA ASP A 49 -6.97 3.45 15.91
C ASP A 49 -8.49 3.28 16.06
N THR A 50 -9.29 4.13 15.42
CA THR A 50 -10.75 4.03 15.43
C THR A 50 -11.32 3.06 14.39
N ALA A 51 -10.49 2.44 13.57
CA ALA A 51 -10.90 1.56 12.48
C ALA A 51 -10.13 0.22 12.49
N GLU A 52 -10.02 -0.38 13.68
CA GLU A 52 -9.45 -1.72 13.86
C GLU A 52 -10.14 -2.74 12.94
N GLY A 53 -9.34 -3.60 12.30
CA GLY A 53 -9.84 -4.62 11.38
C GLY A 53 -10.27 -4.10 10.00
N SER A 54 -10.18 -2.78 9.74
CA SER A 54 -10.42 -2.22 8.41
C SER A 54 -9.42 -2.77 7.39
N ALA A 55 -9.90 -3.15 6.21
CA ALA A 55 -9.05 -3.60 5.13
C ALA A 55 -8.68 -2.44 4.20
N ILE A 56 -7.40 -2.36 3.83
CA ILE A 56 -6.89 -1.41 2.83
C ILE A 56 -6.49 -2.23 1.60
N VAL A 57 -7.13 -1.93 0.47
CA VAL A 57 -6.82 -2.53 -0.84
C VAL A 57 -5.91 -1.56 -1.58
N VAL A 58 -4.76 -2.05 -2.03
CA VAL A 58 -3.77 -1.24 -2.77
C VAL A 58 -3.33 -1.96 -4.03
N THR A 59 -3.03 -1.19 -5.07
CA THR A 59 -2.38 -1.73 -6.26
C THR A 59 -0.94 -2.10 -5.93
N ASN A 60 -0.43 -3.18 -6.53
CA ASN A 60 0.98 -3.55 -6.37
C ASN A 60 1.93 -2.54 -7.02
N GLY A 61 1.44 -1.79 -8.03
CA GLY A 61 2.13 -0.64 -8.59
C GLY A 61 1.88 0.63 -7.79
N HIS A 62 2.89 1.51 -7.72
CA HIS A 62 2.77 2.81 -7.07
C HIS A 62 2.13 3.84 -8.01
N TYR A 63 0.95 4.33 -7.64
CA TYR A 63 0.23 5.39 -8.35
C TYR A 63 -0.26 6.43 -7.35
N GLU A 64 0.09 7.70 -7.56
CA GLU A 64 -0.37 8.80 -6.71
C GLU A 64 -1.75 9.33 -7.14
N ASN A 65 -2.15 9.02 -8.37
CA ASN A 65 -3.42 9.46 -8.94
C ASN A 65 -4.24 8.28 -9.46
N LEU A 66 -5.52 8.26 -9.10
CA LEU A 66 -6.49 7.24 -9.50
C LEU A 66 -6.61 7.08 -11.03
N TYR A 67 -6.46 8.17 -11.78
CA TYR A 67 -6.55 8.16 -13.25
C TYR A 67 -5.26 7.65 -13.93
N GLU A 68 -4.18 7.44 -13.18
CA GLU A 68 -2.93 6.83 -13.68
C GLU A 68 -2.89 5.31 -13.46
N ILE A 69 -3.87 4.75 -12.73
CA ILE A 69 -3.97 3.31 -12.50
C ILE A 69 -4.38 2.63 -13.81
N PRO A 70 -3.64 1.62 -14.28
CA PRO A 70 -4.00 0.88 -15.49
C PRO A 70 -5.37 0.22 -15.35
N GLN A 71 -6.18 0.21 -16.42
CA GLN A 71 -7.52 -0.41 -16.43
C GLN A 71 -7.54 -1.85 -15.92
N ARG A 72 -6.45 -2.61 -16.13
CA ARG A 72 -6.33 -3.99 -15.65
C ARG A 72 -6.25 -4.11 -14.13
N ALA A 73 -5.94 -3.03 -13.42
CA ALA A 73 -5.76 -2.94 -11.98
C ALA A 73 -6.84 -2.07 -11.29
N LEU A 74 -7.86 -1.65 -12.06
CA LEU A 74 -9.10 -1.02 -11.60
C LEU A 74 -10.22 -2.08 -11.56
#